data_AF-A0A941V0N9-F1
#
_entry.id   AF-A0A941V0N9-F1
#
_cell.length_a   1.000
_cell.length_b   1.000
_cell.length_c   1.000
_cell.angle_alpha   90.00
_cell.angle_beta   90.00
_cell.angle_gamma   90.00
#
_symmetry.space_group_name_H-M   'P 1'
#
loop_
_entity.id
_entity.type
_entity.pdbx_description
1 polymer ?
#
loop_
_entity_poly.entity_id
_entity_poly.type
_entity_poly.pdbx_seq_one_letter_code
_entity_poly.pdbx_strand_id
1 'polypeptide(L)'
;MNYILNQQPTTDPYQLLRLSETDDASNISVSNTPTIVPLVVWQAQPALQTRSDIGVWLENTTEPENLNMDWNHFPVIALDYPKFTDGRSHSIAYLLRNRLNFKNELRAIGDVLVDQLFYMKRVGFNAFSLRADQKIDTALRMLNAFSQTYQGSTDEPRPLFARAHEDVPANHDHGVNAKIAALETLMRDIAEQHAPAVLANSLAYEDMILTDVIARLQLPIEMFTLQTGMLHAETSNMVSVIKTHYGLDVHEYTPDETEVAQYIAERGKHAFYESVELRKACCHIRKVKPLQRALVGQKAWITGQRAEQSVTRTTLPLQEFDTGNQLEKFNPLRDWSFADVKGYIAQFNVPYNPLHDQGYPSIGCEPCTRAIKPNEDLRAGRWWWENQDSKECGLHVSNPRPELHEDKDD
;
A
#
# COMPACT_ATOMS: atom_id res chain seq x y z
N MET A 1 12.40 -13.28 29.72
CA MET A 1 12.40 -11.81 29.72
C MET A 1 10.97 -11.41 29.44
N ASN A 2 10.29 -10.76 30.40
CA ASN A 2 8.84 -10.59 30.38
C ASN A 2 8.45 -9.10 30.40
N TYR A 3 9.37 -8.24 29.98
CA TYR A 3 9.21 -6.80 30.01
C TYR A 3 9.58 -6.23 28.64
N ILE A 4 8.71 -5.36 28.14
CA ILE A 4 8.88 -4.66 26.88
C ILE A 4 8.85 -3.17 27.18
N LEU A 5 9.84 -2.43 26.67
CA LEU A 5 9.90 -0.97 26.71
C LEU A 5 10.17 -0.46 25.30
N ASN A 6 9.39 0.54 24.85
CA ASN A 6 9.51 1.14 23.52
C ASN A 6 9.58 0.09 22.40
N GLN A 7 8.74 -0.95 22.50
CA GLN A 7 8.63 -2.07 21.56
C GLN A 7 9.88 -2.98 21.49
N GLN A 8 10.77 -2.92 22.48
CA GLN A 8 11.95 -3.78 22.57
C GLN A 8 11.94 -4.60 23.87
N PRO A 9 12.31 -5.88 23.83
CA PRO A 9 12.61 -6.65 25.03
C PRO A 9 13.71 -5.99 25.86
N THR A 10 13.47 -5.80 27.15
CA THR A 10 14.50 -5.26 28.05
C THR A 10 14.40 -5.86 29.45
N THR A 11 15.41 -5.59 30.27
CA THR A 11 15.41 -5.93 31.69
C THR A 11 14.62 -4.87 32.45
N ASP A 12 13.68 -5.29 33.31
CA ASP A 12 12.92 -4.36 34.16
C ASP A 12 13.79 -3.89 35.33
N PRO A 13 14.10 -2.58 35.45
CA PRO A 13 14.92 -2.07 36.54
C PRO A 13 14.12 -1.83 37.82
N TYR A 14 12.78 -1.90 37.77
CA TYR A 14 11.91 -1.58 38.90
C TYR A 14 11.38 -2.83 39.60
N GLN A 15 11.30 -2.77 40.92
CA GLN A 15 10.46 -3.67 41.71
C GLN A 15 9.04 -3.11 41.83
N LEU A 16 8.02 -3.97 41.80
CA LEU A 16 6.62 -3.55 41.97
C LEU A 16 6.14 -3.90 43.39
N LEU A 17 5.70 -2.89 44.14
CA LEU A 17 5.08 -3.06 45.45
C LEU A 17 3.55 -3.14 45.29
N ARG A 18 2.93 -4.21 45.81
CA ARG A 18 1.47 -4.38 45.90
C ARG A 18 1.06 -4.38 47.37
N LEU A 19 -0.02 -3.67 47.70
CA LEU A 19 -0.62 -3.74 49.03
C LEU A 19 -1.54 -4.95 49.13
N SER A 20 -1.52 -5.59 50.29
CA SER A 20 -2.55 -6.50 50.77
C SER A 20 -3.60 -5.72 51.58
N GLU A 21 -4.74 -6.34 51.87
CA GLU A 21 -5.85 -5.71 52.61
C GLU A 21 -5.46 -5.26 54.03
N THR A 22 -4.39 -5.82 54.60
CA THR A 22 -3.92 -5.51 55.96
C THR A 22 -2.77 -4.51 56.01
N ASP A 23 -2.25 -4.06 54.87
CA ASP A 23 -1.09 -3.19 54.82
C ASP A 23 -1.48 -1.73 55.08
N ASP A 24 -0.70 -1.05 55.92
CA ASP A 24 -0.80 0.39 56.14
C ASP A 24 0.15 1.13 55.19
N ALA A 25 -0.43 1.92 54.27
CA ALA A 25 0.32 2.71 53.30
C ALA A 25 1.35 3.65 53.93
N SER A 26 1.13 4.09 55.17
CA SER A 26 2.01 5.01 55.90
C SER A 26 3.24 4.32 56.49
N ASN A 27 3.17 2.99 56.71
CA ASN A 27 4.16 2.23 57.47
C ASN A 27 4.78 1.05 56.69
N ILE A 28 4.29 0.75 55.49
CA ILE A 28 4.86 -0.33 54.66
C ILE A 28 6.30 0.00 54.25
N SER A 29 7.17 -1.00 54.34
CA SER A 29 8.58 -0.88 53.96
C SER A 29 8.75 -0.82 52.44
N VAL A 30 9.47 0.18 51.95
CA VAL A 30 9.79 0.36 50.53
C VAL A 30 11.29 0.11 50.31
N SER A 31 11.62 -0.68 49.28
CA SER A 31 13.02 -1.02 48.95
C SER A 31 13.87 0.21 48.62
N ASN A 32 15.17 0.14 48.92
CA ASN A 32 16.17 1.15 48.54
C ASN A 32 16.58 1.08 47.06
N THR A 33 16.08 0.10 46.31
CA THR A 33 16.26 0.01 44.85
C THR A 33 15.13 0.76 44.12
N PRO A 34 15.25 1.01 42.80
CA PRO A 34 14.16 1.59 42.02
C PRO A 34 12.87 0.76 42.19
N THR A 35 11.79 1.42 42.57
CA THR A 35 10.54 0.76 42.98
C THR A 35 9.32 1.53 42.47
N ILE A 36 8.31 0.81 41.99
CA ILE A 36 6.98 1.32 41.67
C ILE A 36 6.06 1.01 42.85
N VAL A 37 5.56 2.06 43.51
CA VAL A 37 4.69 1.95 44.69
C VAL A 37 3.25 2.37 44.36
N PRO A 38 2.23 1.92 45.10
CA PRO A 38 0.89 2.48 44.95
C PRO A 38 0.91 3.99 45.19
N LEU A 39 0.13 4.76 44.44
CA LEU A 39 0.07 6.22 44.60
C LEU A 39 -0.22 6.63 46.05
N VAL A 40 -1.10 5.89 46.74
CA VAL A 40 -1.45 6.14 48.15
C VAL A 40 -0.24 5.99 49.10
N VAL A 41 0.70 5.09 48.82
CA VAL A 41 1.94 4.92 49.61
C VAL A 41 2.86 6.12 49.40
N TRP A 42 3.03 6.56 48.16
CA TRP A 42 3.84 7.74 47.85
C TRP A 42 3.28 9.03 48.48
N GLN A 43 1.95 9.17 48.52
CA GLN A 43 1.28 10.28 49.19
C GLN A 43 1.41 10.24 50.71
N ALA A 44 1.36 9.05 51.32
CA ALA A 44 1.45 8.86 52.77
C ALA A 44 2.87 8.98 53.33
N GLN A 45 3.91 8.79 52.50
CA GLN A 45 5.31 8.77 52.95
C GLN A 45 6.14 9.90 52.30
N PRO A 46 6.28 11.06 52.96
CA PRO A 46 7.05 12.20 52.45
C PRO A 46 8.50 11.88 52.07
N ALA A 47 9.12 10.91 52.73
CA ALA A 47 10.48 10.45 52.42
C ALA A 47 10.64 9.89 51.00
N LEU A 48 9.56 9.40 50.39
CA LEU A 48 9.58 8.88 49.01
C LEU A 48 9.54 10.01 47.97
N GLN A 49 9.06 11.19 48.32
CA GLN A 49 8.91 12.32 47.39
C GLN A 49 10.25 12.97 47.02
N THR A 50 11.29 12.73 47.81
CA THR A 50 12.65 13.20 47.52
C THR A 50 13.45 12.23 46.65
N ARG A 51 12.91 11.04 46.36
CA ARG A 51 13.59 9.99 45.59
C ARG A 51 13.22 10.07 44.11
N SER A 52 14.23 10.19 43.24
CA SER A 52 14.05 10.23 41.79
C SER A 52 13.87 8.85 41.14
N ASP A 53 14.06 7.77 41.90
CA ASP A 53 13.97 6.38 41.45
C ASP A 53 12.64 5.71 41.86
N ILE A 54 11.67 6.51 42.33
CA ILE A 54 10.33 6.03 42.69
C ILE A 54 9.36 6.30 41.55
N GLY A 55 8.76 5.22 41.05
CA GLY A 55 7.56 5.28 40.22
C GLY A 55 6.29 5.09 41.03
N VAL A 56 5.15 5.42 40.45
CA VAL A 56 3.83 5.14 41.05
C VAL A 56 3.00 4.23 40.18
N TRP A 57 2.16 3.39 40.77
CA TRP A 57 1.09 2.72 40.06
C TRP A 57 -0.28 3.21 40.53
N LEU A 58 -1.19 3.34 39.56
CA LEU A 58 -2.55 3.82 39.75
C LEU A 58 -3.53 2.65 39.66
N GLU A 59 -4.50 2.63 40.57
CA GLU A 59 -5.67 1.76 40.43
C GLU A 59 -6.51 2.20 39.24
N ASN A 60 -7.25 1.26 38.64
CA ASN A 60 -8.12 1.54 37.49
C ASN A 60 -9.37 2.39 37.82
N THR A 61 -9.57 2.73 39.09
CA THR A 61 -10.54 3.68 39.63
C THR A 61 -9.98 5.09 39.82
N THR A 62 -8.66 5.28 39.66
CA THR A 62 -8.02 6.58 39.87
C THR A 62 -8.48 7.56 38.81
N GLU A 63 -8.70 8.82 39.22
CA GLU A 63 -9.04 9.95 38.34
C GLU A 63 -7.89 10.98 38.38
N PRO A 64 -6.82 10.80 37.56
CA PRO A 64 -5.63 11.64 37.61
C PRO A 64 -5.88 13.14 37.42
N GLU A 65 -6.87 13.51 36.64
CA GLU A 65 -7.26 14.89 36.38
C GLU A 65 -7.72 15.64 37.65
N ASN A 66 -8.17 14.91 38.66
CA ASN A 66 -8.61 15.48 39.93
C ASN A 66 -7.45 15.64 40.93
N LEU A 67 -6.25 15.14 40.58
CA LEU A 67 -5.05 15.24 41.40
C LEU A 67 -4.19 16.40 40.88
N ASN A 68 -4.10 17.47 41.66
CA ASN A 68 -3.25 18.62 41.34
C ASN A 68 -1.77 18.30 41.60
N MET A 69 -1.15 17.56 40.69
CA MET A 69 0.23 17.11 40.80
C MET A 69 0.99 17.20 39.47
N ASP A 70 2.30 17.41 39.55
CA ASP A 70 3.18 17.32 38.39
C ASP A 70 3.48 15.85 38.07
N TRP A 71 2.72 15.27 37.15
CA TRP A 71 2.88 13.89 36.72
C TRP A 71 4.27 13.59 36.10
N ASN A 72 4.95 14.60 35.54
CA ASN A 72 6.27 14.41 34.94
C ASN A 72 7.40 14.30 35.98
N HIS A 73 7.10 14.51 37.26
CA HIS A 73 8.00 14.17 38.36
C HIS A 73 8.34 12.68 38.39
N PHE A 74 7.40 11.81 38.01
CA PHE A 74 7.60 10.37 38.08
C PHE A 74 8.35 9.85 36.84
N PRO A 75 9.43 9.06 37.01
CA PRO A 75 10.12 8.41 35.90
C PRO A 75 9.24 7.34 35.24
N VAL A 76 8.33 6.72 36.00
CA VAL A 76 7.36 5.75 35.53
C VAL A 76 6.03 5.90 36.25
N ILE A 77 4.95 5.87 35.48
CA ILE A 77 3.59 5.66 35.97
C ILE A 77 3.12 4.32 35.43
N ALA A 78 2.72 3.40 36.31
CA ALA A 78 2.12 2.14 35.91
C ALA A 78 0.59 2.18 36.12
N LEU A 79 -0.16 1.57 35.21
CA LEU A 79 -1.60 1.46 35.32
C LEU A 79 -1.98 0.00 35.47
N ASP A 80 -2.75 -0.29 36.52
CA ASP A 80 -3.13 -1.65 36.86
C ASP A 80 -4.32 -2.16 36.04
N TYR A 81 -4.23 -3.42 35.64
CA TYR A 81 -5.33 -4.18 35.06
C TYR A 81 -5.68 -5.32 36.02
N PRO A 82 -6.62 -5.13 36.97
CA PRO A 82 -7.00 -6.20 37.90
C PRO A 82 -7.61 -7.41 37.20
N LYS A 83 -8.29 -7.19 36.07
CA LYS A 83 -8.88 -8.20 35.19
C LYS A 83 -8.77 -7.74 33.75
N PHE A 84 -8.54 -8.66 32.82
CA PHE A 84 -8.39 -8.34 31.39
C PHE A 84 -9.63 -7.68 30.75
N THR A 85 -10.82 -7.83 31.34
CA THR A 85 -12.06 -7.23 30.84
C THR A 85 -12.22 -5.76 31.21
N ASP A 86 -11.34 -5.21 32.06
CA ASP A 86 -11.45 -3.84 32.53
C ASP A 86 -10.70 -2.87 31.61
N GLY A 87 -11.45 -2.01 30.93
CA GLY A 87 -10.91 -1.03 29.99
C GLY A 87 -10.44 0.28 30.60
N ARG A 88 -10.71 0.58 31.89
CA ARG A 88 -10.54 1.94 32.46
C ARG A 88 -9.11 2.46 32.40
N SER A 89 -8.13 1.59 32.56
CA SER A 89 -6.71 1.94 32.45
C SER A 89 -6.32 2.43 31.05
N HIS A 90 -7.08 2.10 29.99
CA HIS A 90 -6.90 2.71 28.67
C HIS A 90 -7.30 4.19 28.65
N SER A 91 -8.43 4.53 29.28
CA SER A 91 -8.88 5.92 29.41
C SER A 91 -7.90 6.73 30.23
N ILE A 92 -7.41 6.17 31.34
CA ILE A 92 -6.39 6.81 32.19
C ILE A 92 -5.09 7.05 31.41
N ALA A 93 -4.61 6.06 30.65
CA ALA A 93 -3.43 6.20 29.78
C ALA A 93 -3.60 7.34 28.76
N TYR A 94 -4.76 7.38 28.09
CA TYR A 94 -5.08 8.42 27.12
C TYR A 94 -5.10 9.82 27.76
N LEU A 95 -5.70 9.95 28.95
CA LEU A 95 -5.73 11.21 29.71
C LEU A 95 -4.32 11.65 30.11
N LEU A 96 -3.51 10.74 30.64
CA LEU A 96 -2.12 11.02 31.04
C LEU A 96 -1.29 11.55 29.86
N ARG A 97 -1.41 10.94 28.67
CA ARG A 97 -0.67 11.42 27.48
C ARG A 97 -1.22 12.71 26.90
N ASN A 98 -2.52 12.76 26.62
CA ASN A 98 -3.08 13.83 25.76
C ASN A 98 -3.52 15.06 26.54
N ARG A 99 -3.94 14.92 27.80
CA ARG A 99 -4.43 16.04 28.61
C ARG A 99 -3.46 16.48 29.68
N LEU A 100 -2.83 15.52 30.37
CA LEU A 100 -1.89 15.79 31.46
C LEU A 100 -0.43 15.85 31.00
N ASN A 101 -0.18 15.62 29.70
CA ASN A 101 1.13 15.76 29.05
C ASN A 101 2.25 14.99 29.78
N PHE A 102 1.95 13.80 30.28
CA PHE A 102 2.93 12.90 30.86
C PHE A 102 3.82 12.31 29.75
N LYS A 103 5.14 12.47 29.86
CA LYS A 103 6.10 12.12 28.79
C LYS A 103 6.97 10.91 29.09
N ASN A 104 7.03 10.49 30.35
CA ASN A 104 7.93 9.42 30.78
C ASN A 104 7.31 8.04 30.56
N GLU A 105 7.84 7.01 31.20
CA GLU A 105 7.38 5.63 31.02
C GLU A 105 5.95 5.44 31.52
N LEU A 106 5.04 5.01 30.64
CA LEU A 106 3.68 4.61 30.98
C LEU A 106 3.55 3.10 30.78
N ARG A 107 3.39 2.40 31.90
CA ARG A 107 3.53 0.94 31.98
C ARG A 107 2.20 0.25 32.25
N ALA A 108 1.87 -0.78 31.47
CA ALA A 108 0.76 -1.68 31.79
C ALA A 108 1.24 -2.79 32.73
N ILE A 109 0.55 -3.00 33.86
CA ILE A 109 0.82 -4.05 34.84
C ILE A 109 -0.46 -4.83 35.19
N GLY A 110 -0.33 -6.03 35.76
CA GLY A 110 -1.46 -6.87 36.16
C GLY A 110 -1.83 -7.89 35.07
N ASP A 111 -3.12 -8.04 34.79
CA ASP A 111 -3.68 -9.00 33.84
C ASP A 111 -3.57 -8.54 32.37
N VAL A 112 -2.37 -8.17 31.96
CA VAL A 112 -2.05 -7.68 30.62
C VAL A 112 -2.06 -8.85 29.63
N LEU A 113 -2.94 -8.80 28.63
CA LEU A 113 -3.00 -9.80 27.57
C LEU A 113 -2.23 -9.38 26.32
N VAL A 114 -1.54 -10.33 25.69
CA VAL A 114 -0.74 -10.07 24.49
C VAL A 114 -1.57 -9.54 23.31
N ASP A 115 -2.83 -9.93 23.19
CA ASP A 115 -3.76 -9.49 22.15
C ASP A 115 -4.22 -8.02 22.31
N GLN A 116 -4.14 -7.49 23.53
CA GLN A 116 -4.51 -6.11 23.84
C GLN A 116 -3.36 -5.11 23.66
N LEU A 117 -2.11 -5.59 23.54
CA LEU A 117 -0.92 -4.72 23.49
C LEU A 117 -0.97 -3.68 22.38
N PHE A 118 -1.53 -4.03 21.21
CA PHE A 118 -1.78 -3.08 20.14
C PHE A 118 -2.59 -1.88 20.65
N TYR A 119 -3.78 -2.13 21.20
CA TYR A 119 -4.68 -1.08 21.67
C TYR A 119 -4.13 -0.30 22.86
N MET A 120 -3.39 -0.95 23.76
CA MET A 120 -2.68 -0.28 24.84
C MET A 120 -1.61 0.69 24.29
N LYS A 121 -0.78 0.25 23.33
CA LYS A 121 0.18 1.15 22.65
C LYS A 121 -0.53 2.37 22.05
N ARG A 122 -1.68 2.15 21.39
CA ARG A 122 -2.45 3.25 20.77
C ARG A 122 -2.88 4.33 21.74
N VAL A 123 -3.25 3.97 22.96
CA VAL A 123 -3.70 4.95 23.97
C VAL A 123 -2.54 5.59 24.75
N GLY A 124 -1.30 5.15 24.52
CA GLY A 124 -0.11 5.83 25.03
C GLY A 124 0.84 5.00 25.88
N PHE A 125 0.55 3.73 26.11
CA PHE A 125 1.49 2.83 26.80
C PHE A 125 2.73 2.61 25.95
N ASN A 126 3.90 2.71 26.57
CA ASN A 126 5.18 2.38 25.94
C ASN A 126 5.94 1.29 26.71
N ALA A 127 5.42 0.83 27.85
CA ALA A 127 5.99 -0.24 28.65
C ALA A 127 4.93 -1.29 29.02
N PHE A 128 5.31 -2.58 29.05
CA PHE A 128 4.40 -3.70 29.29
C PHE A 128 5.07 -4.75 30.16
N SER A 129 4.49 -5.02 31.33
CA SER A 129 4.87 -6.14 32.20
C SER A 129 4.00 -7.36 31.85
N LEU A 130 4.58 -8.29 31.08
CA LEU A 130 3.89 -9.50 30.62
C LEU A 130 3.79 -10.53 31.75
N ARG A 131 2.73 -11.33 31.71
CA ARG A 131 2.58 -12.45 32.64
C ARG A 131 3.60 -13.55 32.34
N ALA A 132 3.94 -14.35 33.34
CA ALA A 132 4.97 -15.38 33.23
C ALA A 132 4.65 -16.48 32.20
N ASP A 133 3.37 -16.71 31.90
CA ASP A 133 2.87 -17.67 30.91
C ASP A 133 2.96 -17.18 29.46
N GLN A 134 3.28 -15.91 29.23
CA GLN A 134 3.24 -15.30 27.90
C GLN A 134 4.61 -15.29 27.21
N LYS A 135 4.61 -15.51 25.89
CA LYS A 135 5.83 -15.49 25.06
C LYS A 135 6.11 -14.08 24.53
N ILE A 136 7.31 -13.56 24.78
CA ILE A 136 7.71 -12.22 24.36
C ILE A 136 7.66 -12.02 22.83
N ASP A 137 8.02 -13.03 22.05
CA ASP A 137 7.97 -12.94 20.58
C ASP A 137 6.53 -12.80 20.05
N THR A 138 5.56 -13.40 20.76
CA THR A 138 4.14 -13.21 20.44
C THR A 138 3.71 -11.79 20.80
N ALA A 139 4.10 -11.29 21.97
CA ALA A 139 3.81 -9.93 22.40
C ALA A 139 4.36 -8.87 21.42
N LEU A 140 5.61 -9.03 20.96
CA LEU A 140 6.23 -8.14 19.99
C LEU A 140 5.48 -8.09 18.65
N ARG A 141 5.02 -9.24 18.15
CA ARG A 141 4.17 -9.29 16.94
C ARG A 141 2.84 -8.59 17.16
N MET A 142 2.22 -8.80 18.33
CA MET A 142 0.92 -8.20 18.63
C MET A 142 0.96 -6.67 18.79
N LEU A 143 2.11 -6.06 19.12
CA LEU A 143 2.26 -4.60 19.12
C LEU A 143 2.01 -3.95 17.74
N ASN A 144 2.06 -4.74 16.66
CA ASN A 144 1.81 -4.32 15.29
C ASN A 144 0.75 -5.21 14.61
N ALA A 145 -0.23 -5.69 15.38
CA ALA A 145 -1.28 -6.60 14.90
C ALA A 145 -2.11 -6.03 13.74
N PHE A 146 -2.27 -4.71 13.66
CA PHE A 146 -3.00 -4.04 12.59
C PHE A 146 -2.12 -2.97 11.95
N SER A 147 -2.16 -2.89 10.62
CA SER A 147 -1.46 -1.88 9.83
C SER A 147 -2.23 -0.56 9.74
N GLN A 148 -3.54 -0.60 9.95
CA GLN A 148 -4.45 0.54 9.88
C GLN A 148 -5.46 0.49 11.01
N THR A 149 -5.93 1.67 11.43
CA THR A 149 -6.90 1.82 12.52
C THR A 149 -8.01 2.76 12.07
N TYR A 150 -9.26 2.55 12.51
CA TYR A 150 -10.37 3.42 12.10
C TYR A 150 -10.47 4.69 12.95
N GLN A 151 -10.41 4.55 14.27
CA GLN A 151 -10.57 5.65 15.22
C GLN A 151 -9.25 6.38 15.43
N GLY A 152 -9.27 7.67 15.74
CA GLY A 152 -8.08 8.38 16.24
C GLY A 152 -7.73 7.96 17.69
N SER A 153 -6.47 8.13 18.08
CA SER A 153 -5.96 7.84 19.43
C SER A 153 -4.66 8.63 19.69
N THR A 154 -3.97 8.38 20.80
CA THR A 154 -2.71 9.07 21.16
C THR A 154 -1.62 8.92 20.08
N ASP A 155 -1.52 7.74 19.46
CA ASP A 155 -0.52 7.43 18.45
C ASP A 155 -0.81 8.05 17.08
N GLU A 156 -2.09 8.10 16.69
CA GLU A 156 -2.58 8.78 15.49
C GLU A 156 -3.89 9.51 15.85
N PRO A 157 -3.84 10.82 16.14
CA PRO A 157 -5.01 11.58 16.59
C PRO A 157 -6.14 11.65 15.57
N ARG A 158 -5.86 11.45 14.27
CA ARG A 158 -6.84 11.60 13.20
C ARG A 158 -7.51 10.26 12.87
N PRO A 159 -8.86 10.19 12.87
CA PRO A 159 -9.56 8.99 12.42
C PRO A 159 -9.36 8.74 10.93
N LEU A 160 -9.50 7.49 10.49
CA LEU A 160 -9.23 7.06 9.12
C LEU A 160 -10.01 7.84 8.06
N PHE A 161 -11.28 8.18 8.33
CA PHE A 161 -12.08 8.97 7.39
C PHE A 161 -11.56 10.41 7.23
N ALA A 162 -10.90 10.96 8.26
CA ALA A 162 -10.24 12.26 8.18
C ALA A 162 -8.84 12.17 7.55
N ARG A 163 -8.31 10.95 7.40
CA ARG A 163 -7.09 10.62 6.67
C ARG A 163 -7.33 10.19 5.22
N ALA A 164 -8.59 9.95 4.82
CA ALA A 164 -8.98 9.38 3.53
C ALA A 164 -8.66 10.26 2.30
N HIS A 165 -8.07 11.45 2.50
CA HIS A 165 -7.50 12.28 1.44
C HIS A 165 -5.96 12.38 1.46
N GLU A 166 -5.30 11.77 2.44
CA GLU A 166 -3.85 11.91 2.67
C GLU A 166 -3.10 10.58 2.86
N ASP A 167 -3.78 9.43 3.05
CA ASP A 167 -3.15 8.13 3.26
C ASP A 167 -2.66 7.45 1.95
N VAL A 168 -1.86 8.17 1.16
CA VAL A 168 -0.67 7.58 0.52
C VAL A 168 0.48 7.84 1.50
N PRO A 169 1.16 6.83 2.07
CA PRO A 169 2.09 7.04 3.18
C PRO A 169 3.21 8.04 2.82
N ALA A 170 3.35 9.08 3.63
CA ALA A 170 4.32 10.18 3.51
C ALA A 170 5.81 9.78 3.63
N ASN A 171 6.13 8.48 3.70
CA ASN A 171 7.51 7.98 3.54
C ASN A 171 7.90 7.74 2.06
N HIS A 172 7.04 8.09 1.09
CA HIS A 172 7.36 8.03 -0.34
C HIS A 172 7.87 9.35 -0.95
N ASP A 173 7.86 10.44 -0.20
CA ASP A 173 7.97 11.78 -0.81
C ASP A 173 9.37 12.07 -1.40
N HIS A 174 10.42 11.41 -0.91
CA HIS A 174 11.76 11.55 -1.50
C HIS A 174 12.01 10.59 -2.67
N GLY A 175 11.25 9.48 -2.76
CA GLY A 175 11.39 8.46 -3.81
C GLY A 175 10.54 8.74 -5.04
N VAL A 176 9.27 9.11 -4.84
CA VAL A 176 8.32 9.41 -5.93
C VAL A 176 8.76 10.65 -6.71
N ASN A 177 9.17 11.73 -6.05
CA ASN A 177 9.62 12.94 -6.73
C ASN A 177 10.88 12.70 -7.59
N ALA A 178 11.81 11.84 -7.14
CA ALA A 178 12.96 11.43 -7.95
C ALA A 178 12.54 10.58 -9.16
N LYS A 179 11.59 9.64 -8.98
CA LYS A 179 11.01 8.86 -10.09
C LYS A 179 10.26 9.73 -11.08
N ILE A 180 9.54 10.76 -10.62
CA ILE A 180 8.87 11.75 -11.46
C ILE A 180 9.90 12.50 -12.30
N ALA A 181 10.94 13.06 -11.68
CA ALA A 181 11.98 13.79 -12.40
C ALA A 181 12.69 12.90 -13.45
N ALA A 182 12.95 11.64 -13.12
CA ALA A 182 13.52 10.67 -14.07
C ALA A 182 12.55 10.35 -15.22
N LEU A 183 11.26 10.17 -14.93
CA LEU A 183 10.22 9.96 -15.94
C LEU A 183 10.12 11.16 -16.89
N GLU A 184 10.06 12.38 -16.35
CA GLU A 184 9.97 13.60 -17.15
C GLU A 184 11.20 13.79 -18.05
N THR A 185 12.40 13.49 -17.53
CA THR A 185 13.65 13.53 -18.31
C THR A 185 13.60 12.52 -19.46
N LEU A 186 13.25 11.26 -19.16
CA LEU A 186 13.14 10.22 -20.17
C LEU A 186 12.10 10.55 -21.25
N MET A 187 10.94 11.08 -20.86
CA MET A 187 9.88 11.43 -21.80
C MET A 187 10.31 12.58 -22.74
N ARG A 188 11.10 13.54 -22.25
CA ARG A 188 11.74 14.56 -23.09
C ARG A 188 12.76 13.94 -24.06
N ASP A 189 13.62 13.05 -23.57
CA ASP A 189 14.61 12.37 -24.40
C ASP A 189 13.94 11.56 -25.53
N ILE A 190 12.85 10.84 -25.22
CA ILE A 190 12.06 10.12 -26.22
C ILE A 190 11.48 11.09 -27.27
N ALA A 191 10.88 12.19 -26.82
CA ALA A 191 10.30 13.19 -27.71
C ALA A 191 11.34 13.85 -28.64
N GLU A 192 12.57 14.05 -28.16
CA GLU A 192 13.64 14.70 -28.92
C GLU A 192 14.39 13.74 -29.85
N GLN A 193 14.71 12.54 -29.36
CA GLN A 193 15.63 11.62 -30.04
C GLN A 193 14.90 10.55 -30.88
N HIS A 194 13.64 10.27 -30.56
CA HIS A 194 12.87 9.18 -31.16
C HIS A 194 11.59 9.63 -31.88
N ALA A 195 11.46 10.92 -32.21
CA ALA A 195 10.33 11.41 -32.98
C ALA A 195 10.30 10.89 -34.45
N PRO A 196 9.12 10.52 -34.98
CA PRO A 196 7.82 10.49 -34.31
C PRO A 196 7.72 9.30 -33.34
N ALA A 197 7.21 9.57 -32.14
CA ALA A 197 6.97 8.60 -31.09
C ALA A 197 5.50 8.64 -30.67
N VAL A 198 4.97 7.49 -30.25
CA VAL A 198 3.55 7.35 -29.94
C VAL A 198 3.32 6.58 -28.63
N LEU A 199 2.35 7.01 -27.83
CA LEU A 199 1.90 6.28 -26.65
C LEU A 199 0.75 5.32 -27.00
N ALA A 200 0.97 4.03 -26.73
CA ALA A 200 -0.09 3.03 -26.75
C ALA A 200 -0.89 3.11 -25.44
N ASN A 201 -2.01 3.82 -25.48
CA ASN A 201 -2.80 4.18 -24.30
C ASN A 201 -3.95 3.16 -24.05
N SER A 202 -3.81 2.34 -23.01
CA SER A 202 -4.83 1.40 -22.55
C SER A 202 -5.94 2.06 -21.71
N LEU A 203 -5.81 3.35 -21.39
CA LEU A 203 -6.73 4.14 -20.59
C LEU A 203 -6.86 3.62 -19.14
N ALA A 204 -5.84 2.88 -18.67
CA ALA A 204 -5.65 2.49 -17.28
C ALA A 204 -4.73 3.47 -16.55
N TYR A 205 -4.40 3.20 -15.28
CA TYR A 205 -3.68 4.14 -14.43
C TYR A 205 -2.35 4.62 -15.04
N GLU A 206 -1.58 3.67 -15.54
CA GLU A 206 -0.23 3.84 -16.02
C GLU A 206 -0.19 4.76 -17.25
N ASP A 207 -1.08 4.52 -18.20
CA ASP A 207 -1.13 5.34 -19.41
C ASP A 207 -1.79 6.70 -19.17
N MET A 208 -2.63 6.83 -18.14
CA MET A 208 -3.12 8.14 -17.68
C MET A 208 -2.01 8.99 -17.05
N ILE A 209 -1.05 8.37 -16.34
CA ILE A 209 0.18 9.06 -15.86
C ILE A 209 1.00 9.56 -17.06
N LEU A 210 1.23 8.70 -18.06
CA LEU A 210 1.99 9.10 -19.25
C LEU A 210 1.26 10.18 -20.06
N THR A 211 -0.07 10.13 -20.11
CA THR A 211 -0.91 11.19 -20.71
C THR A 211 -0.73 12.52 -19.98
N ASP A 212 -0.76 12.51 -18.65
CA ASP A 212 -0.53 13.72 -17.84
C ASP A 212 0.87 14.31 -18.09
N VAL A 213 1.91 13.48 -18.12
CA VAL A 213 3.28 13.95 -18.44
C VAL A 213 3.34 14.58 -19.82
N ILE A 214 2.75 13.94 -20.85
CA ILE A 214 2.70 14.50 -22.21
C ILE A 214 2.02 15.87 -22.20
N ALA A 215 0.89 16.01 -21.50
CA ALA A 215 0.13 17.25 -21.41
C ALA A 215 0.90 18.36 -20.68
N ARG A 216 1.38 18.08 -19.46
CA ARG A 216 2.07 19.07 -18.61
C ARG A 216 3.37 19.55 -19.23
N LEU A 217 4.11 18.66 -19.87
CA LEU A 217 5.38 18.98 -20.50
C LEU A 217 5.24 19.43 -21.97
N GLN A 218 4.03 19.39 -22.52
CA GLN A 218 3.70 19.76 -23.90
C GLN A 218 4.54 18.99 -24.92
N LEU A 219 4.71 17.69 -24.71
CA LEU A 219 5.53 16.85 -25.59
C LEU A 219 4.81 16.57 -26.89
N PRO A 220 5.50 16.61 -28.05
CA PRO A 220 4.93 16.27 -29.35
C PRO A 220 4.84 14.73 -29.52
N ILE A 221 4.18 14.06 -28.59
CA ILE A 221 3.97 12.60 -28.59
C ILE A 221 2.47 12.35 -28.81
N GLU A 222 2.15 11.68 -29.91
CA GLU A 222 0.78 11.29 -30.20
C GLU A 222 0.34 10.11 -29.31
N MET A 223 -0.96 9.90 -29.18
CA MET A 223 -1.52 8.80 -28.40
C MET A 223 -2.55 8.06 -29.22
N PHE A 224 -2.58 6.73 -29.10
CA PHE A 224 -3.67 5.92 -29.64
C PHE A 224 -4.20 4.94 -28.61
N THR A 225 -5.43 4.49 -28.80
CA THR A 225 -6.01 3.38 -28.06
C THR A 225 -6.55 2.31 -29.02
N LEU A 226 -6.51 1.06 -28.56
CA LEU A 226 -7.01 -0.09 -29.31
C LEU A 226 -8.48 -0.31 -28.97
N GLN A 227 -9.38 0.22 -29.79
CA GLN A 227 -10.82 0.03 -29.64
C GLN A 227 -11.23 -1.37 -30.07
N THR A 228 -11.06 -2.32 -29.15
CA THR A 228 -11.31 -3.74 -29.43
C THR A 228 -12.76 -4.08 -29.76
N GLY A 229 -13.71 -3.15 -29.56
CA GLY A 229 -15.14 -3.40 -29.62
C GLY A 229 -15.69 -4.21 -28.43
N MET A 230 -14.84 -4.47 -27.43
CA MET A 230 -15.16 -5.26 -26.22
C MET A 230 -14.58 -4.58 -24.96
N LEU A 231 -14.27 -3.29 -25.00
CA LEU A 231 -13.82 -2.54 -23.81
C LEU A 231 -15.01 -2.23 -22.90
N HIS A 232 -14.73 -1.96 -21.63
CA HIS A 232 -15.76 -1.40 -20.74
C HIS A 232 -16.20 -0.01 -21.26
N ALA A 233 -17.43 0.38 -20.93
CA ALA A 233 -17.94 1.70 -21.27
C ALA A 233 -17.14 2.80 -20.58
N GLU A 234 -16.77 2.57 -19.31
CA GLU A 234 -15.93 3.44 -18.49
C GLU A 234 -14.55 3.65 -19.12
N THR A 235 -13.93 2.56 -19.60
CA THR A 235 -12.65 2.64 -20.33
C THR A 235 -12.79 3.47 -21.60
N SER A 236 -13.81 3.20 -22.41
CA SER A 236 -14.02 3.92 -23.68
C SER A 236 -14.28 5.42 -23.44
N ASN A 237 -15.00 5.76 -22.36
CA ASN A 237 -15.29 7.14 -21.98
C ASN A 237 -14.03 7.94 -21.57
N MET A 238 -12.93 7.26 -21.20
CA MET A 238 -11.69 7.96 -20.86
C MET A 238 -11.10 8.78 -22.03
N VAL A 239 -11.40 8.44 -23.28
CA VAL A 239 -11.01 9.26 -24.45
C VAL A 239 -11.61 10.67 -24.34
N SER A 240 -12.91 10.76 -24.05
CA SER A 240 -13.61 12.03 -23.83
C SER A 240 -13.09 12.77 -22.60
N VAL A 241 -12.73 12.03 -21.54
CA VAL A 241 -12.13 12.60 -20.32
C VAL A 241 -10.79 13.24 -20.63
N ILE A 242 -9.91 12.57 -21.37
CA ILE A 242 -8.61 13.10 -21.80
C ILE A 242 -8.82 14.38 -22.62
N LYS A 243 -9.74 14.35 -23.59
CA LYS A 243 -10.02 15.54 -24.42
C LYS A 243 -10.53 16.71 -23.60
N THR A 244 -11.44 16.46 -22.66
CA THR A 244 -12.04 17.51 -21.83
C THR A 244 -11.06 18.07 -20.81
N HIS A 245 -10.25 17.21 -20.20
CA HIS A 245 -9.35 17.60 -19.11
C HIS A 245 -8.02 18.19 -19.63
N TYR A 246 -7.42 17.58 -20.65
CA TYR A 246 -6.10 17.97 -21.17
C TYR A 246 -6.15 18.69 -22.53
N GLY A 247 -7.27 18.64 -23.25
CA GLY A 247 -7.35 19.15 -24.62
C GLY A 247 -6.69 18.24 -25.68
N LEU A 248 -6.08 17.12 -25.26
CA LEU A 248 -5.37 16.19 -26.11
C LEU A 248 -6.31 15.21 -26.82
N ASP A 249 -5.92 14.79 -28.02
CA ASP A 249 -6.63 13.77 -28.80
C ASP A 249 -6.00 12.39 -28.60
N VAL A 250 -6.83 11.35 -28.62
CA VAL A 250 -6.39 9.94 -28.62
C VAL A 250 -6.96 9.29 -29.88
N HIS A 251 -6.08 8.80 -30.76
CA HIS A 251 -6.48 8.14 -31.98
C HIS A 251 -7.04 6.74 -31.70
N GLU A 252 -8.24 6.45 -32.18
CA GLU A 252 -8.90 5.16 -31.93
C GLU A 252 -8.67 4.20 -33.10
N TYR A 253 -8.02 3.06 -32.83
CA TYR A 253 -7.80 2.00 -33.82
C TYR A 253 -8.71 0.80 -33.54
N THR A 254 -9.64 0.53 -34.46
CA THR A 254 -10.61 -0.57 -34.38
C THR A 254 -10.14 -1.81 -35.16
N PRO A 255 -10.61 -3.03 -34.83
CA PRO A 255 -10.38 -4.21 -35.68
C PRO A 255 -11.03 -4.11 -37.06
N ASP A 256 -10.54 -4.94 -37.98
CA ASP A 256 -11.26 -5.19 -39.24
C ASP A 256 -12.60 -5.89 -38.93
N GLU A 257 -13.70 -5.28 -39.35
CA GLU A 257 -15.05 -5.78 -39.07
C GLU A 257 -15.34 -7.13 -39.74
N THR A 258 -14.76 -7.36 -40.92
CA THR A 258 -14.93 -8.61 -41.67
C THR A 258 -14.25 -9.76 -40.95
N GLU A 259 -13.03 -9.56 -40.47
CA GLU A 259 -12.31 -10.58 -39.68
C GLU A 259 -13.01 -10.88 -38.36
N VAL A 260 -13.55 -9.85 -37.70
CA VAL A 260 -14.34 -10.03 -36.48
C VAL A 260 -15.61 -10.83 -36.76
N ALA A 261 -16.35 -10.48 -37.82
CA ALA A 261 -17.57 -11.17 -38.21
C ALA A 261 -17.29 -12.65 -38.56
N GLN A 262 -16.21 -12.91 -39.29
CA GLN A 262 -15.78 -14.27 -39.63
C GLN A 262 -15.44 -15.08 -38.38
N TYR A 263 -14.64 -14.52 -37.46
CA TYR A 263 -14.30 -15.20 -36.20
C TYR A 263 -15.56 -15.55 -35.39
N ILE A 264 -16.53 -14.62 -35.31
CA ILE A 264 -17.79 -14.84 -34.60
C ILE A 264 -18.62 -15.94 -35.28
N ALA A 265 -18.70 -15.93 -36.62
CA ALA A 265 -19.48 -16.93 -37.37
C ALA A 265 -18.89 -18.34 -37.26
N GLU A 266 -17.57 -18.47 -37.27
CA GLU A 266 -16.88 -19.76 -37.24
C GLU A 266 -16.69 -20.33 -35.82
N ARG A 267 -16.44 -19.46 -34.84
CA ARG A 267 -16.00 -19.87 -33.49
C ARG A 267 -16.99 -19.47 -32.40
N GLY A 268 -17.79 -18.43 -32.63
CA GLY A 268 -18.67 -17.84 -31.63
C GLY A 268 -18.09 -16.59 -30.96
N LYS A 269 -18.98 -15.68 -30.52
CA LYS A 269 -18.61 -14.38 -29.95
C LYS A 269 -17.71 -14.46 -28.72
N HIS A 270 -17.87 -15.52 -27.93
CA HIS A 270 -17.19 -15.72 -26.65
C HIS A 270 -16.23 -16.92 -26.64
N ALA A 271 -15.81 -17.38 -27.84
CA ALA A 271 -14.93 -18.55 -28.02
C ALA A 271 -13.59 -18.44 -27.26
N PHE A 272 -13.18 -17.23 -26.90
CA PHE A 272 -12.01 -16.99 -26.06
C PHE A 272 -12.09 -17.59 -24.64
N TYR A 273 -13.25 -18.04 -24.17
CA TYR A 273 -13.38 -18.83 -22.94
C TYR A 273 -13.07 -20.32 -23.14
N GLU A 274 -13.10 -20.80 -24.38
CA GLU A 274 -13.01 -22.24 -24.67
C GLU A 274 -11.56 -22.72 -24.75
N SER A 275 -10.63 -21.89 -25.22
CA SER A 275 -9.22 -22.24 -25.27
C SER A 275 -8.28 -21.03 -25.34
N VAL A 276 -7.01 -21.25 -24.96
CA VAL A 276 -5.95 -20.23 -25.03
C VAL A 276 -5.71 -19.82 -26.48
N GLU A 277 -5.77 -20.75 -27.43
CA GLU A 277 -5.63 -20.52 -28.86
C GLU A 277 -6.74 -19.59 -29.37
N LEU A 278 -7.99 -19.85 -28.99
CA LEU A 278 -9.13 -19.04 -29.39
C LEU A 278 -9.06 -17.63 -28.78
N ARG A 279 -8.61 -17.50 -27.53
CA ARG A 279 -8.31 -16.20 -26.92
C ARG A 279 -7.23 -15.45 -27.68
N LYS A 280 -6.12 -16.12 -28.00
CA LYS A 280 -5.00 -15.52 -28.75
C LYS A 280 -5.45 -15.07 -30.14
N ALA A 281 -6.27 -15.87 -30.83
CA ALA A 281 -6.87 -15.49 -32.12
C ALA A 281 -7.75 -14.23 -32.00
N CYS A 282 -8.64 -14.17 -30.99
CA CYS A 282 -9.43 -12.97 -30.70
C CYS A 282 -8.54 -11.75 -30.43
N CYS A 283 -7.51 -11.89 -29.59
CA CYS A 283 -6.56 -10.80 -29.30
C CYS A 283 -5.74 -10.40 -30.54
N HIS A 284 -5.42 -11.34 -31.42
CA HIS A 284 -4.67 -11.05 -32.64
C HIS A 284 -5.48 -10.14 -33.56
N ILE A 285 -6.74 -10.48 -33.81
CA ILE A 285 -7.67 -9.70 -34.65
C ILE A 285 -7.98 -8.35 -34.00
N ARG A 286 -8.29 -8.34 -32.70
CA ARG A 286 -8.80 -7.14 -31.99
C ARG A 286 -7.74 -6.20 -31.45
N LYS A 287 -6.48 -6.67 -31.28
CA LYS A 287 -5.41 -5.88 -30.65
C LYS A 287 -4.14 -5.85 -31.47
N VAL A 288 -3.62 -7.01 -31.90
CA VAL A 288 -2.32 -7.07 -32.58
C VAL A 288 -2.37 -6.42 -33.96
N LYS A 289 -3.35 -6.77 -34.80
CA LYS A 289 -3.50 -6.16 -36.13
C LYS A 289 -3.74 -4.65 -36.08
N PRO A 290 -4.66 -4.13 -35.22
CA PRO A 290 -4.82 -2.67 -35.07
C PRO A 290 -3.59 -1.97 -34.49
N LEU A 291 -2.86 -2.60 -33.56
CA LEU A 291 -1.58 -2.10 -33.06
C LEU A 291 -0.57 -1.93 -34.20
N GLN A 292 -0.38 -2.94 -35.03
CA GLN A 292 0.54 -2.87 -36.17
C GLN A 292 0.23 -1.70 -37.10
N ARG A 293 -1.06 -1.41 -37.33
CA ARG A 293 -1.49 -0.23 -38.12
C ARG A 293 -1.21 1.09 -37.41
N ALA A 294 -1.37 1.15 -36.09
CA ALA A 294 -1.10 2.34 -35.29
C ALA A 294 0.39 2.69 -35.23
N LEU A 295 1.27 1.68 -35.35
CA LEU A 295 2.71 1.86 -35.30
C LEU A 295 3.34 2.21 -36.67
N VAL A 296 2.57 2.17 -37.77
CA VAL A 296 3.09 2.51 -39.11
C VAL A 296 3.62 3.93 -39.13
N GLY A 297 4.89 4.09 -39.51
CA GLY A 297 5.56 5.39 -39.63
C GLY A 297 6.15 5.93 -38.32
N GLN A 298 5.96 5.24 -37.20
CA GLN A 298 6.53 5.61 -35.91
C GLN A 298 7.95 5.06 -35.75
N LYS A 299 8.83 5.80 -35.05
CA LYS A 299 10.18 5.34 -34.71
C LYS A 299 10.28 4.78 -33.30
N ALA A 300 9.36 5.17 -32.43
CA ALA A 300 9.24 4.61 -31.09
C ALA A 300 7.79 4.50 -30.63
N TRP A 301 7.55 3.54 -29.75
CA TRP A 301 6.29 3.44 -29.02
C TRP A 301 6.51 3.30 -27.53
N ILE A 302 5.60 3.87 -26.77
CA ILE A 302 5.65 3.98 -25.32
C ILE A 302 4.51 3.14 -24.76
N THR A 303 4.76 2.39 -23.69
CA THR A 303 3.74 1.64 -22.96
C THR A 303 3.82 1.89 -21.45
N GLY A 304 2.67 1.80 -20.77
CA GLY A 304 2.60 1.84 -19.30
C GLY A 304 2.96 0.52 -18.60
N GLN A 305 3.66 -0.41 -19.25
CA GLN A 305 4.01 -1.69 -18.61
C GLN A 305 4.90 -1.49 -17.37
N ARG A 306 4.60 -2.25 -16.30
CA ARG A 306 5.40 -2.30 -15.07
C ARG A 306 5.88 -3.70 -14.76
N ALA A 307 7.06 -3.83 -14.13
CA ALA A 307 7.62 -5.12 -13.75
C ALA A 307 6.73 -5.88 -12.73
N GLU A 308 6.10 -5.16 -11.80
CA GLU A 308 5.17 -5.72 -10.79
C GLU A 308 3.93 -6.39 -11.43
N GLN A 309 3.60 -6.05 -12.67
CA GLN A 309 2.47 -6.63 -13.40
C GLN A 309 2.86 -7.86 -14.24
N SER A 310 4.11 -8.32 -14.21
CA SER A 310 4.52 -9.50 -14.99
C SER A 310 4.47 -10.76 -14.12
N VAL A 311 3.67 -11.74 -14.53
CA VAL A 311 3.67 -13.08 -13.90
C VAL A 311 4.91 -13.87 -14.35
N THR A 312 5.42 -13.55 -15.55
CA THR A 312 6.57 -14.19 -16.17
C THR A 312 7.59 -13.14 -16.62
N ARG A 313 8.52 -12.80 -15.73
CA ARG A 313 9.96 -12.53 -15.98
C ARG A 313 10.51 -11.33 -15.22
N THR A 314 11.66 -11.60 -14.62
CA THR A 314 12.46 -10.81 -13.71
C THR A 314 13.17 -9.59 -14.34
N THR A 315 12.85 -9.18 -15.57
CA THR A 315 13.44 -7.97 -16.19
C THR A 315 12.56 -7.41 -17.31
N LEU A 316 11.70 -6.42 -17.03
CA LEU A 316 11.10 -5.56 -18.04
C LEU A 316 12.12 -4.46 -18.40
N PRO A 317 12.66 -4.40 -19.63
CA PRO A 317 13.64 -3.38 -20.00
C PRO A 317 13.00 -1.98 -20.05
N LEU A 318 13.79 -0.95 -19.77
CA LEU A 318 13.32 0.45 -19.88
C LEU A 318 13.13 0.84 -21.35
N GLN A 319 14.06 0.38 -22.18
CA GLN A 319 14.08 0.51 -23.62
C GLN A 319 14.45 -0.84 -24.22
N GLU A 320 13.74 -1.26 -25.26
CA GLU A 320 14.03 -2.46 -26.04
C GLU A 320 13.68 -2.23 -27.51
N PHE A 321 14.38 -2.88 -28.43
CA PHE A 321 13.98 -2.88 -29.83
C PHE A 321 12.90 -3.94 -30.05
N ASP A 322 11.70 -3.52 -30.47
CA ASP A 322 10.60 -4.41 -30.82
C ASP A 322 10.84 -4.98 -32.21
N THR A 323 11.41 -6.18 -32.27
CA THR A 323 11.67 -6.89 -33.52
C THR A 323 10.39 -7.27 -34.28
N GLY A 324 9.24 -7.37 -33.62
CA GLY A 324 7.97 -7.69 -34.27
C GLY A 324 7.42 -6.53 -35.08
N ASN A 325 7.63 -5.30 -34.61
CA ASN A 325 7.13 -4.08 -35.25
C ASN A 325 8.24 -3.20 -35.87
N GLN A 326 9.51 -3.55 -35.67
CA GLN A 326 10.71 -2.87 -36.21
C GLN A 326 10.88 -1.42 -35.73
N LEU A 327 10.66 -1.15 -34.45
CA LEU A 327 10.85 0.17 -33.83
C LEU A 327 11.26 0.07 -32.36
N GLU A 328 11.73 1.18 -31.79
CA GLU A 328 12.08 1.26 -30.37
C GLU A 328 10.83 1.19 -29.48
N LYS A 329 10.90 0.47 -28.37
CA LYS A 329 9.85 0.36 -27.38
C LYS A 329 10.35 0.84 -26.02
N PHE A 330 9.57 1.72 -25.39
CA PHE A 330 9.88 2.25 -24.07
C PHE A 330 8.82 1.82 -23.05
N ASN A 331 9.28 1.49 -21.84
CA ASN A 331 8.45 1.18 -20.68
C ASN A 331 8.81 2.14 -19.52
N PRO A 332 8.45 3.44 -19.59
CA PRO A 332 8.96 4.47 -18.66
C PRO A 332 8.61 4.21 -17.19
N LEU A 333 7.52 3.49 -16.95
CA LEU A 333 7.02 3.15 -15.61
C LEU A 333 7.50 1.79 -15.11
N ARG A 334 8.51 1.17 -15.75
CA ARG A 334 8.90 -0.22 -15.45
C ARG A 334 9.18 -0.51 -13.97
N ASP A 335 9.81 0.44 -13.27
CA ASP A 335 10.28 0.33 -11.88
C ASP A 335 9.32 1.00 -10.88
N TRP A 336 8.11 1.37 -11.33
CA TRP A 336 7.09 1.97 -10.49
C TRP A 336 6.27 0.87 -9.81
N SER A 337 6.15 0.97 -8.50
CA SER A 337 5.21 0.18 -7.71
C SER A 337 3.78 0.71 -7.88
N PHE A 338 2.79 -0.09 -7.50
CA PHE A 338 1.41 0.38 -7.42
C PHE A 338 1.24 1.60 -6.49
N ALA A 339 2.05 1.70 -5.43
CA ALA A 339 2.07 2.86 -4.54
C ALA A 339 2.60 4.12 -5.23
N ASP A 340 3.65 4.01 -6.04
CA ASP A 340 4.17 5.14 -6.84
C ASP A 340 3.11 5.66 -7.82
N VAL A 341 2.40 4.74 -8.49
CA VAL A 341 1.32 5.06 -9.44
C VAL A 341 0.18 5.80 -8.74
N LYS A 342 -0.31 5.30 -7.61
CA LYS A 342 -1.36 5.96 -6.83
C LYS A 342 -0.89 7.30 -6.27
N GLY A 343 0.37 7.40 -5.83
CA GLY A 343 0.98 8.63 -5.35
C GLY A 343 1.01 9.71 -6.41
N TYR A 344 1.46 9.39 -7.62
CA TYR A 344 1.47 10.34 -8.74
C TYR A 344 0.06 10.83 -9.10
N ILE A 345 -0.89 9.91 -9.21
CA ILE A 345 -2.28 10.25 -9.55
C ILE A 345 -2.87 11.23 -8.54
N ALA A 346 -2.64 10.98 -7.24
CA ALA A 346 -3.08 11.87 -6.19
C ALA A 346 -2.35 13.24 -6.25
N GLN A 347 -1.02 13.23 -6.44
CA GLN A 347 -0.19 14.44 -6.46
C GLN A 347 -0.57 15.39 -7.60
N PHE A 348 -0.84 14.87 -8.80
CA PHE A 348 -1.15 15.67 -9.99
C PHE A 348 -2.65 15.73 -10.32
N ASN A 349 -3.52 15.15 -9.49
CA ASN A 349 -4.96 15.06 -9.73
C ASN A 349 -5.32 14.47 -11.11
N VAL A 350 -4.59 13.43 -11.52
CA VAL A 350 -4.76 12.79 -12.83
C VAL A 350 -6.13 12.11 -12.89
N PRO A 351 -7.00 12.42 -13.87
CA PRO A 351 -8.21 11.64 -14.07
C PRO A 351 -7.87 10.21 -14.46
N TYR A 352 -8.54 9.24 -13.85
CA TYR A 352 -8.29 7.82 -14.09
C TYR A 352 -9.58 7.04 -14.29
N ASN A 353 -9.45 5.83 -14.82
CA ASN A 353 -10.58 4.97 -15.10
C ASN A 353 -11.35 4.60 -13.81
N PRO A 354 -12.64 4.93 -13.69
CA PRO A 354 -13.41 4.76 -12.45
C PRO A 354 -13.58 3.29 -12.03
N LEU A 355 -13.32 2.33 -12.91
CA LEU A 355 -13.31 0.90 -12.55
C LEU A 355 -12.24 0.56 -11.52
N HIS A 356 -11.16 1.35 -11.43
CA HIS A 356 -10.14 1.11 -10.41
C HIS A 356 -10.70 1.25 -8.99
N ASP A 357 -11.66 2.15 -8.78
CA ASP A 357 -12.34 2.33 -7.49
C ASP A 357 -13.35 1.19 -7.20
N GLN A 358 -13.65 0.38 -8.21
CA GLN A 358 -14.53 -0.79 -8.14
C GLN A 358 -13.75 -2.11 -8.00
N GLY A 359 -12.45 -2.05 -7.70
CA GLY A 359 -11.61 -3.22 -7.46
C GLY A 359 -11.00 -3.83 -8.73
N TYR A 360 -10.84 -3.06 -9.81
CA TYR A 360 -10.17 -3.49 -11.04
C TYR A 360 -8.74 -2.94 -11.18
N PRO A 361 -7.72 -3.50 -10.51
CA PRO A 361 -6.35 -2.99 -10.59
C PRO A 361 -5.67 -3.20 -11.95
N SER A 362 -6.16 -4.12 -12.76
CA SER A 362 -5.75 -4.30 -14.15
C SER A 362 -6.98 -4.34 -15.03
N ILE A 363 -7.04 -3.47 -16.05
CA ILE A 363 -8.21 -3.31 -16.90
C ILE A 363 -7.86 -3.74 -18.33
N GLY A 364 -8.75 -4.55 -18.93
CA GLY A 364 -8.68 -4.93 -20.33
C GLY A 364 -10.05 -4.88 -20.98
N CYS A 365 -10.30 -5.80 -21.91
CA CYS A 365 -11.64 -6.02 -22.45
C CYS A 365 -12.57 -6.48 -21.33
N GLU A 366 -13.81 -6.01 -21.33
CA GLU A 366 -14.87 -6.35 -20.37
C GLU A 366 -15.01 -7.85 -20.12
N PRO A 367 -15.17 -8.73 -21.13
CA PRO A 367 -15.37 -10.15 -20.87
C PRO A 367 -14.08 -10.87 -20.43
N CYS A 368 -12.94 -10.18 -20.44
CA CYS A 368 -11.64 -10.75 -20.10
C CYS A 368 -11.01 -10.09 -18.87
N THR A 369 -11.78 -9.26 -18.17
CA THR A 369 -11.40 -8.59 -16.92
C THR A 369 -12.49 -8.77 -15.84
N ARG A 370 -12.09 -9.06 -14.60
CA ARG A 370 -12.96 -9.01 -13.43
C ARG A 370 -12.31 -8.22 -12.30
N ALA A 371 -13.13 -7.71 -11.39
CA ALA A 371 -12.65 -7.20 -10.11
C ALA A 371 -11.96 -8.32 -9.31
N ILE A 372 -11.01 -7.93 -8.46
CA ILE A 372 -10.30 -8.85 -7.57
C ILE A 372 -10.65 -8.58 -6.10
N LYS A 373 -10.49 -9.60 -5.26
CA LYS A 373 -10.62 -9.48 -3.80
C LYS A 373 -9.36 -8.85 -3.20
N PRO A 374 -9.46 -8.26 -2.01
CA PRO A 374 -8.29 -7.86 -1.24
C PRO A 374 -7.30 -9.04 -1.12
N ASN A 375 -6.01 -8.76 -1.35
CA ASN A 375 -4.90 -9.72 -1.34
C ASN A 375 -4.84 -10.74 -2.49
N GLU A 376 -5.77 -10.70 -3.48
CA GLU A 376 -5.51 -11.38 -4.75
C GLU A 376 -4.38 -10.65 -5.52
N ASP A 377 -3.66 -11.39 -6.36
CA ASP A 377 -2.68 -10.81 -7.28
C ASP A 377 -3.31 -9.73 -8.17
N LEU A 378 -2.58 -8.64 -8.46
CA LEU A 378 -3.08 -7.49 -9.22
C LEU A 378 -3.59 -7.84 -10.63
N ARG A 379 -3.18 -8.98 -11.18
CA ARG A 379 -3.65 -9.51 -12.46
C ARG A 379 -4.49 -10.77 -12.35
N ALA A 380 -4.86 -11.20 -11.14
CA ALA A 380 -5.78 -12.32 -10.93
C ALA A 380 -7.11 -12.15 -11.67
N GLY A 381 -7.52 -10.89 -11.91
CA GLY A 381 -8.72 -10.53 -12.65
C GLY A 381 -8.60 -10.65 -14.18
N ARG A 382 -7.42 -10.95 -14.73
CA ARG A 382 -7.20 -11.06 -16.18
C ARG A 382 -7.20 -12.53 -16.59
N TRP A 383 -8.01 -12.88 -17.59
CA TRP A 383 -8.16 -14.27 -18.07
C TRP A 383 -8.27 -15.26 -16.91
N TRP A 384 -9.16 -14.95 -15.96
CA TRP A 384 -9.22 -15.60 -14.66
C TRP A 384 -9.56 -17.10 -14.74
N TRP A 385 -10.06 -17.56 -15.89
CA TRP A 385 -10.34 -18.97 -16.20
C TRP A 385 -9.10 -19.75 -16.68
N GLU A 386 -8.00 -19.09 -17.02
CA GLU A 386 -6.76 -19.73 -17.46
C GLU A 386 -5.77 -19.96 -16.29
N ASN A 387 -4.84 -20.91 -16.48
CA ASN A 387 -3.72 -21.14 -15.56
C ASN A 387 -2.75 -19.94 -15.54
N GLN A 388 -2.09 -19.69 -14.41
CA GLN A 388 -1.24 -18.50 -14.22
C GLN A 388 -0.11 -18.37 -15.27
N ASP A 389 0.46 -19.47 -15.74
CA ASP A 389 1.58 -19.47 -16.70
C ASP A 389 1.19 -19.01 -18.13
N SER A 390 -0.11 -18.91 -18.45
CA SER A 390 -0.59 -18.51 -19.79
C SER A 390 -1.14 -17.08 -19.88
N LYS A 391 -1.09 -16.32 -18.77
CA LYS A 391 -1.79 -15.03 -18.58
C LYS A 391 -1.09 -13.81 -19.17
N GLU A 392 -0.53 -13.93 -20.37
CA GLU A 392 -0.01 -12.79 -21.13
C GLU A 392 -0.82 -12.47 -22.40
N CYS A 393 -0.86 -11.17 -22.70
CA CYS A 393 -1.43 -10.68 -23.95
C CYS A 393 -0.41 -10.88 -25.06
N GLY A 394 -0.86 -11.26 -26.25
CA GLY A 394 0.01 -11.31 -27.44
C GLY A 394 0.55 -9.95 -27.93
N LEU A 395 0.34 -8.86 -27.19
CA LEU A 395 0.80 -7.50 -27.55
C LEU A 395 2.28 -7.25 -27.22
N HIS A 396 2.87 -8.01 -26.31
CA HIS A 396 4.18 -7.68 -25.71
C HIS A 396 5.16 -8.87 -25.72
N VAL A 397 4.94 -9.83 -26.61
CA VAL A 397 5.84 -10.97 -26.77
C VAL A 397 7.01 -10.57 -27.66
N SER A 398 8.21 -10.49 -27.08
CA SER A 398 9.46 -10.53 -27.83
C SER A 398 9.56 -11.92 -28.47
N ASN A 399 9.45 -12.02 -29.79
CA ASN A 399 9.61 -13.30 -30.46
C ASN A 399 11.08 -13.76 -30.26
N PRO A 400 11.35 -14.90 -29.60
CA PRO A 400 12.69 -15.47 -29.66
C PRO A 400 12.97 -15.85 -31.12
N ARG A 401 14.22 -15.66 -31.57
CA ARG A 401 14.66 -16.12 -32.90
C ARG A 401 14.26 -17.60 -33.08
N PRO A 402 13.76 -18.02 -34.25
CA PRO A 402 13.61 -19.44 -34.54
C PRO A 402 14.99 -20.10 -34.43
N GLU A 403 15.12 -21.15 -33.64
CA GLU A 403 16.29 -22.02 -33.70
C GLU A 403 16.34 -22.59 -35.12
N LEU A 404 17.43 -22.31 -35.84
CA LEU A 404 17.77 -22.99 -37.07
C LEU A 404 18.02 -24.45 -36.69
N HIS A 405 17.06 -25.32 -36.95
CA HIS A 405 17.33 -26.74 -37.07
C HIS A 405 18.24 -26.90 -38.30
N GLU A 406 19.53 -27.12 -38.05
CA GLU A 406 20.42 -27.71 -39.05
C GLU A 406 19.91 -29.13 -39.31
N ASP A 407 19.31 -29.33 -40.48
CA ASP A 407 19.14 -30.65 -41.07
C ASP A 407 20.52 -31.29 -41.20
N LYS A 408 20.76 -32.35 -40.43
CA LYS A 408 21.85 -33.29 -40.70
C LYS A 408 21.31 -34.38 -41.60
N ASP A 409 21.45 -34.14 -42.90
CA ASP A 409 21.66 -35.23 -43.85
C ASP A 409 23.11 -35.75 -43.69
N ASP A 410 23.25 -37.05 -43.89
CA ASP A 410 24.41 -37.98 -43.79
C ASP A 410 24.73 -38.63 -42.42
#